data_AF-A0A146M789-F1
#
_entry.id   AF-A0A146M789-F1
#
_cell.length_a   1.000
_cell.length_b   1.000
_cell.length_c   1.000
_cell.angle_alpha   90.00
_cell.angle_beta   90.00
_cell.angle_gamma   90.00
#
_symmetry.space_group_name_H-M   'P 1'
#
loop_
_entity.id
_entity.type
_entity.pdbx_description
1 polymer ?
#
loop_
_entity_poly.entity_id
_entity_poly.type
_entity_poly.pdbx_seq_one_letter_code
_entity_poly.pdbx_strand_id
1 'polypeptide(L)'
;EDLKSANAEFQDNGCQIEPDLEENLARAESESSSHPQQYSYLANLFGQHLLSDLTLKLADGDFPVHRSVLYGSSAYFKQIFSDSKSSAVLDMSSYNPSAYRGLLQYFYGVPLTQMTCEDMFDLFIIATSYKE
;
A
#
# COMPACT_ATOMS: atom_id res chain seq x y z
N GLU A 1 56.91 -36.02 -14.58
CA GLU A 1 55.66 -35.86 -13.82
C GLU A 1 55.72 -34.46 -13.21
N ASP A 2 55.26 -33.47 -13.97
CA ASP A 2 53.93 -32.83 -13.80
C ASP A 2 53.98 -31.79 -12.68
N LEU A 3 53.57 -30.52 -12.78
CA LEU A 3 52.75 -29.79 -13.73
C LEU A 3 53.05 -28.29 -13.58
N LYS A 4 52.93 -27.59 -14.70
CA LYS A 4 52.83 -26.15 -14.91
C LYS A 4 51.55 -25.60 -14.25
N SER A 5 51.59 -24.44 -13.56
CA SER A 5 50.48 -23.45 -13.40
C SER A 5 50.95 -22.31 -12.48
N ALA A 6 51.26 -21.10 -12.98
CA ALA A 6 50.40 -20.05 -13.54
C ALA A 6 49.66 -19.24 -12.47
N ASN A 7 50.07 -17.97 -12.34
CA ASN A 7 49.40 -16.88 -11.63
C ASN A 7 47.92 -16.80 -12.04
N ALA A 8 47.04 -16.66 -11.05
CA ALA A 8 45.69 -16.16 -11.27
C ALA A 8 45.49 -14.94 -10.37
N GLU A 9 45.64 -13.76 -10.95
CA GLU A 9 45.12 -12.51 -10.40
C GLU A 9 43.59 -12.62 -10.39
N PHE A 10 42.99 -12.54 -9.21
CA PHE A 10 41.55 -12.40 -9.07
C PHE A 10 41.20 -10.96 -9.44
N GLN A 11 40.65 -10.77 -10.64
CA GLN A 11 40.04 -9.51 -11.04
C GLN A 11 38.70 -9.37 -10.31
N ASP A 12 38.61 -8.34 -9.47
CA ASP A 12 37.38 -7.79 -8.92
C ASP A 12 36.54 -7.23 -10.06
N ASN A 13 35.70 -8.08 -10.65
CA ASN A 13 34.65 -7.63 -11.56
C ASN A 13 33.54 -7.01 -10.71
N GLY A 14 33.73 -5.73 -10.37
CA GLY A 14 32.66 -4.89 -9.87
C GLY A 14 31.43 -5.06 -10.75
N CYS A 15 30.30 -5.37 -10.12
CA CYS A 15 29.01 -5.50 -10.80
C CYS A 15 28.70 -4.18 -11.50
N GLN A 16 29.01 -4.09 -12.78
CA GLN A 16 28.58 -3.00 -13.64
C GLN A 16 27.07 -3.16 -13.78
N ILE A 17 26.33 -2.39 -12.99
CA ILE A 17 24.90 -2.21 -13.21
C ILE A 17 24.79 -1.51 -14.56
N GLU A 18 24.23 -2.21 -15.54
CA GLU A 18 23.95 -1.68 -16.87
C GLU A 18 23.15 -0.37 -16.74
N PRO A 19 23.53 0.72 -17.44
CA PRO A 19 22.88 2.02 -17.33
C PRO A 19 21.38 1.98 -17.72
N ASP A 20 21.02 0.99 -18.54
CA ASP A 20 19.64 0.69 -18.93
C ASP A 20 18.78 0.29 -17.71
N LEU A 21 19.33 -0.40 -16.72
CA LEU A 21 18.56 -0.83 -15.55
C LEU A 21 18.24 0.36 -14.63
N GLU A 22 19.18 1.29 -14.47
CA GLU A 22 19.01 2.50 -13.68
C GLU A 22 18.05 3.49 -14.36
N GLU A 23 18.12 3.64 -15.68
CA GLU A 23 17.17 4.45 -16.45
C GLU A 23 15.75 3.85 -16.40
N ASN A 24 15.62 2.52 -16.48
CA ASN A 24 14.32 1.85 -16.36
C ASN A 24 13.73 1.93 -14.94
N LEU A 25 14.56 1.90 -13.90
CA LEU A 25 14.14 2.14 -12.51
C LEU A 25 13.68 3.60 -12.30
N ALA A 26 14.46 4.57 -12.77
CA ALA A 26 14.11 6.00 -12.68
C ALA A 26 12.86 6.36 -13.51
N ARG A 27 12.64 5.67 -14.64
CA ARG A 27 11.43 5.81 -15.46
C ARG A 27 10.21 5.19 -14.79
N ALA A 28 10.35 4.04 -14.16
CA ALA A 28 9.28 3.42 -13.38
C ALA A 28 8.89 4.28 -12.16
N GLU A 29 9.85 5.00 -11.55
CA GLU A 29 9.58 5.95 -10.46
C GLU A 29 8.88 7.24 -10.92
N SER A 30 9.06 7.63 -12.19
CA SER A 30 8.44 8.84 -12.76
C SER A 30 7.10 8.58 -13.44
N GLU A 31 6.79 7.33 -13.79
CA GLU A 31 5.50 6.89 -14.33
C GLU A 31 4.62 6.17 -13.27
N SER A 32 5.16 5.90 -12.07
CA SER A 32 4.41 5.34 -10.95
C SER A 32 3.74 6.43 -10.10
N SER A 33 2.42 6.28 -10.03
CA SER A 33 1.50 6.93 -9.11
C SER A 33 1.17 8.38 -9.42
N SER A 34 -0.03 8.54 -9.96
CA SER A 34 -0.96 9.58 -9.55
C SER A 34 -1.19 9.54 -8.03
N HIS A 35 -0.17 9.74 -7.20
CA HIS A 35 -0.36 9.91 -5.77
C HIS A 35 -0.77 11.36 -5.55
N PRO A 36 -2.04 11.65 -5.19
CA PRO A 36 -2.43 13.01 -4.87
C PRO A 36 -1.56 13.49 -3.70
N GLN A 37 -1.07 14.72 -3.84
CA GLN A 37 -0.29 15.44 -2.86
C GLN A 37 -0.88 15.24 -1.46
N GLN A 38 -0.08 14.66 -0.57
CA GLN A 38 -0.47 14.27 0.78
C GLN A 38 -1.15 15.44 1.50
N TYR A 39 -2.46 15.33 1.70
CA TYR A 39 -3.19 16.25 2.55
C TYR A 39 -2.80 15.94 4.00
N SER A 40 -1.83 16.65 4.54
CA SER A 40 -1.33 16.48 5.92
C SER A 40 -2.45 16.49 6.98
N TYR A 41 -3.59 17.12 6.68
CA TYR A 41 -4.76 17.12 7.55
C TYR A 41 -5.51 15.78 7.58
N LEU A 42 -5.52 15.00 6.48
CA LEU A 42 -6.22 13.72 6.43
C LEU A 42 -5.63 12.72 7.41
N ALA A 43 -4.31 12.72 7.61
CA ALA A 43 -3.66 11.87 8.59
C ALA A 43 -4.24 12.04 10.01
N ASN A 44 -4.65 13.26 10.37
CA ASN A 44 -5.27 13.54 11.69
C ASN A 44 -6.68 12.97 11.84
N LEU A 45 -7.36 12.61 10.74
CA LEU A 45 -8.70 12.03 10.75
C LEU A 45 -8.67 10.49 10.83
N PHE A 46 -7.51 9.86 10.71
CA PHE A 46 -7.40 8.41 10.70
C PHE A 46 -7.93 7.79 12.00
N GLY A 47 -8.95 6.94 11.88
CA GLY A 47 -9.61 6.29 13.03
C GLY A 47 -10.34 7.25 13.98
N GLN A 48 -10.55 8.52 13.59
CA GLN A 48 -11.30 9.49 14.40
C GLN A 48 -12.78 9.44 14.09
N HIS A 49 -13.61 9.60 15.12
CA HIS A 49 -15.06 9.78 14.95
C HIS A 49 -15.44 11.19 14.46
N LEU A 50 -14.53 12.17 14.61
CA LEU A 50 -14.78 13.54 14.16
C LEU A 50 -15.00 13.56 12.65
N LEU A 51 -16.20 13.93 12.21
CA LEU A 51 -16.63 13.97 10.80
C LEU A 51 -16.74 12.58 10.11
N SER A 52 -16.57 11.48 10.85
CA SER A 52 -16.76 10.15 10.29
C SER A 52 -18.23 9.93 9.93
N ASP A 53 -18.49 9.44 8.73
CA ASP A 53 -19.82 9.19 8.18
C ASP A 53 -20.02 7.72 7.76
N LEU A 54 -19.01 6.87 8.01
CA LEU A 54 -19.03 5.43 7.76
C LEU A 54 -18.30 4.68 8.88
N THR A 55 -18.84 3.54 9.27
CA THR A 55 -18.19 2.58 10.17
C THR A 55 -17.84 1.30 9.41
N LEU A 56 -16.59 0.86 9.50
CA LEU A 56 -16.17 -0.45 9.01
C LEU A 56 -16.21 -1.44 10.17
N LYS A 57 -16.89 -2.57 10.01
CA LYS A 57 -16.82 -3.67 10.96
C LYS A 57 -15.63 -4.54 10.60
N LEU A 58 -14.60 -4.55 11.42
CA LEU A 58 -13.45 -5.44 11.29
C LEU A 58 -13.63 -6.64 12.24
N ALA A 59 -12.81 -7.68 12.04
CA ALA A 59 -12.85 -8.86 12.90
C ALA A 59 -12.53 -8.54 14.37
N ASP A 60 -11.76 -7.48 14.63
CA ASP A 60 -11.35 -7.03 15.96
C ASP A 60 -12.17 -5.84 16.50
N GLY A 61 -13.19 -5.38 15.76
CA GLY A 61 -14.12 -4.33 16.21
C GLY A 61 -14.46 -3.30 15.14
N ASP A 62 -15.21 -2.29 15.57
CA ASP A 62 -15.66 -1.20 14.69
C ASP A 62 -14.55 -0.17 14.49
N PHE A 63 -14.42 0.33 13.26
CA PHE A 63 -13.42 1.33 12.88
C PHE A 63 -14.09 2.48 12.11
N PRO A 64 -14.09 3.73 12.66
CA PRO A 64 -14.70 4.87 11.99
C PRO A 64 -13.83 5.37 10.82
N VAL A 65 -14.48 5.72 9.71
CA VAL A 65 -13.85 6.24 8.50
C VAL A 65 -14.69 7.34 7.84
N HIS A 66 -14.08 7.98 6.84
CA HIS A 66 -14.64 9.09 6.08
C HIS A 66 -14.82 8.66 4.62
N ARG A 67 -16.06 8.66 4.13
CA ARG A 67 -16.38 8.25 2.76
C ARG A 67 -15.69 9.12 1.73
N SER A 68 -15.57 10.42 1.99
CA SER A 68 -14.89 11.36 1.10
C SER A 68 -13.42 10.99 0.86
N VAL A 69 -12.71 10.56 1.92
CA VAL A 69 -11.33 10.10 1.82
C VAL A 69 -11.25 8.84 0.98
N LEU A 70 -12.04 7.81 1.32
CA LEU A 70 -12.06 6.55 0.58
C LEU A 70 -12.47 6.74 -0.89
N TYR A 71 -13.46 7.60 -1.16
CA TYR A 71 -13.92 7.93 -2.52
C TYR A 71 -12.84 8.62 -3.35
N GLY A 72 -12.05 9.50 -2.72
CA GLY A 72 -10.96 10.22 -3.37
C GLY A 72 -9.75 9.33 -3.64
N SER A 73 -9.49 8.37 -2.74
CA SER A 73 -8.28 7.54 -2.76
C SER A 73 -8.44 6.19 -3.45
N SER A 74 -9.66 5.74 -3.75
CA SER A 74 -9.88 4.40 -4.32
C SER A 74 -11.01 4.32 -5.35
N ALA A 75 -10.72 3.70 -6.49
CA ALA A 75 -11.71 3.43 -7.54
C ALA A 75 -12.79 2.44 -7.07
N TYR A 76 -12.39 1.44 -6.28
CA TYR A 76 -13.30 0.47 -5.67
C TYR A 76 -14.34 1.16 -4.77
N PHE A 77 -13.89 2.02 -3.86
CA PHE A 77 -14.80 2.75 -2.97
C PHE A 77 -15.62 3.80 -3.71
N LYS A 78 -15.07 4.44 -4.74
CA LYS A 78 -15.85 5.31 -5.64
C LYS A 78 -17.03 4.56 -6.25
N GLN A 79 -16.83 3.32 -6.72
CA GLN A 79 -17.91 2.50 -7.23
C GLN A 79 -18.94 2.16 -6.14
N ILE A 80 -18.50 1.71 -4.96
CA ILE A 80 -19.39 1.37 -3.83
C ILE A 80 -20.29 2.55 -3.44
N PHE A 81 -19.74 3.76 -3.39
CA PHE A 81 -20.47 4.94 -2.93
C PHE A 81 -21.26 5.65 -4.01
N SER A 82 -21.07 5.29 -5.29
CA SER A 82 -21.86 5.86 -6.39
C SER A 82 -23.32 5.39 -6.34
N ASP A 83 -23.59 4.26 -5.69
CA ASP A 83 -24.96 3.80 -5.43
C ASP A 83 -25.58 4.56 -4.24
N SER A 84 -26.71 5.23 -4.47
CA SER A 84 -27.40 6.11 -3.52
C SER A 84 -27.95 5.43 -2.25
N LYS A 85 -27.75 4.12 -2.10
CA LYS A 85 -28.23 3.29 -0.95
C LYS A 85 -27.11 2.72 -0.07
N SER A 86 -25.89 3.23 -0.21
CA SER A 86 -24.77 2.84 0.65
C SER A 86 -25.12 2.98 2.15
N SER A 87 -25.00 1.87 2.89
CA SER A 87 -25.17 1.83 4.35
C SER A 87 -24.12 2.70 5.05
N ALA A 88 -24.47 3.24 6.23
CA ALA A 88 -23.52 3.90 7.14
C ALA A 88 -22.56 2.91 7.83
N VAL A 89 -22.77 1.62 7.62
CA VAL A 89 -21.93 0.53 8.14
C VAL A 89 -21.60 -0.43 7.00
N LEU A 90 -20.31 -0.76 6.84
CA LEU A 90 -19.82 -1.72 5.87
C LEU A 90 -19.11 -2.87 6.60
N ASP A 91 -19.49 -4.09 6.26
CA ASP A 91 -18.91 -5.29 6.88
C ASP A 91 -17.63 -5.70 6.15
N MET A 92 -16.52 -5.68 6.88
CA MET A 92 -15.18 -6.03 6.44
C MET A 92 -14.57 -7.11 7.35
N SER A 93 -15.39 -7.80 8.14
CA SER A 93 -14.90 -8.73 9.17
C SER A 93 -14.26 -10.00 8.61
N SER A 94 -14.37 -10.24 7.30
CA SER A 94 -13.69 -11.35 6.62
C SER A 94 -12.22 -11.06 6.33
N TYR A 95 -11.78 -9.80 6.39
CA TYR A 95 -10.39 -9.42 6.17
C TYR A 95 -9.58 -9.44 7.46
N ASN A 96 -8.27 -9.66 7.31
CA ASN A 96 -7.32 -9.42 8.38
C ASN A 96 -7.38 -7.93 8.81
N PRO A 97 -7.67 -7.62 10.09
CA PRO A 97 -7.85 -6.24 10.54
C PRO A 97 -6.58 -5.40 10.48
N SER A 98 -5.40 -6.00 10.74
CA SER A 98 -4.11 -5.31 10.66
C SER A 98 -3.80 -4.93 9.22
N ALA A 99 -3.98 -5.87 8.29
CA ALA A 99 -3.81 -5.63 6.86
C ALA A 99 -4.77 -4.57 6.33
N TYR A 100 -6.05 -4.65 6.71
CA TYR A 100 -7.06 -3.68 6.26
C TYR A 100 -6.77 -2.27 6.79
N ARG A 101 -6.34 -2.14 8.07
CA ARG A 101 -5.89 -0.85 8.60
C ARG A 101 -4.66 -0.33 7.85
N GLY A 102 -3.75 -1.19 7.41
CA GLY A 102 -2.63 -0.80 6.54
C GLY A 102 -3.09 -0.16 5.21
N LEU A 103 -4.12 -0.72 4.57
CA LEU A 103 -4.70 -0.11 3.37
C LEU A 103 -5.32 1.26 3.67
N LEU A 104 -6.03 1.38 4.79
CA LEU A 104 -6.60 2.66 5.21
C LEU A 104 -5.51 3.69 5.55
N GLN A 105 -4.39 3.28 6.15
CA GLN A 105 -3.26 4.17 6.40
C GLN A 105 -2.72 4.76 5.10
N TYR A 106 -2.59 3.94 4.05
CA TYR A 106 -2.24 4.41 2.72
C TYR A 106 -3.22 5.47 2.20
N PHE A 107 -4.53 5.22 2.27
CA PHE A 107 -5.54 6.19 1.82
C PHE A 107 -5.55 7.52 2.58
N TYR A 108 -5.17 7.51 3.87
CA TYR A 108 -5.11 8.70 4.71
C TYR A 108 -3.74 9.38 4.71
N GLY A 109 -2.74 8.81 4.01
CA GLY A 109 -1.36 9.31 4.03
C GLY A 109 -0.69 9.17 5.40
N VAL A 110 -1.08 8.18 6.19
CA VAL A 110 -0.47 7.84 7.49
C VAL A 110 0.65 6.83 7.26
N PRO A 111 1.80 6.96 7.94
CA PRO A 111 2.84 5.93 7.90
C PRO A 111 2.29 4.56 8.29
N LEU A 112 2.66 3.53 7.53
CA LEU A 112 2.27 2.16 7.86
C LEU A 112 2.81 1.77 9.23
N THR A 113 1.95 1.19 10.06
CA THR A 113 2.38 0.58 11.32
C THR A 113 3.25 -0.64 11.02
N GLN A 114 4.18 -0.97 11.92
CA GLN A 114 4.90 -2.25 11.80
C GLN A 114 3.89 -3.40 11.78
N MET A 115 4.05 -4.28 10.79
CA MET A 115 3.16 -5.40 10.52
C MET A 115 3.98 -6.68 10.35
N THR A 116 3.35 -7.83 10.62
CA THR A 116 3.99 -9.12 10.35
C THR A 116 4.11 -9.36 8.85
N CYS A 117 4.93 -10.32 8.43
CA CYS A 117 4.99 -10.72 7.02
C CYS A 117 3.62 -11.23 6.52
N GLU A 118 2.86 -11.93 7.36
CA GLU A 118 1.52 -12.44 7.04
C GLU A 118 0.54 -11.29 6.78
N ASP A 119 0.48 -10.31 7.69
CA ASP A 119 -0.36 -9.11 7.51
C ASP A 119 0.02 -8.33 6.24
N MET A 120 1.31 -8.29 5.90
CA MET A 120 1.80 -7.62 4.69
C MET A 120 1.36 -8.35 3.40
N PHE A 121 1.36 -9.69 3.40
CA PHE A 121 0.83 -10.47 2.28
C PHE A 121 -0.69 -10.28 2.15
N ASP A 122 -1.41 -10.28 3.26
CA ASP A 122 -2.85 -9.99 3.26
C ASP A 122 -3.13 -8.59 2.72
N LEU A 123 -2.36 -7.58 3.14
CA LEU A 123 -2.48 -6.21 2.64
C LEU A 123 -2.27 -6.17 1.12
N PHE A 124 -1.24 -6.85 0.62
CA PHE A 124 -0.98 -6.93 -0.82
C PHE A 124 -2.14 -7.58 -1.58
N ILE A 125 -2.72 -8.65 -1.04
CA ILE A 125 -3.89 -9.32 -1.63
C ILE A 125 -5.09 -8.36 -1.68
N ILE A 126 -5.36 -7.63 -0.59
CA ILE A 126 -6.47 -6.67 -0.52
C ILE A 126 -6.26 -5.55 -1.53
N ALA A 127 -5.09 -4.90 -1.52
CA ALA A 127 -4.76 -3.80 -2.44
C ALA A 127 -4.91 -4.23 -3.90
N THR A 128 -4.34 -5.38 -4.26
CA THR A 128 -4.46 -5.96 -5.62
C THR A 128 -5.91 -6.23 -5.98
N SER A 129 -6.73 -6.73 -5.05
CA SER A 129 -8.16 -6.99 -5.30
C SER A 129 -8.95 -5.71 -5.58
N TYR A 130 -8.54 -4.59 -4.99
CA TYR A 130 -9.13 -3.27 -5.21
C TYR A 130 -8.47 -2.51 -6.38
N LYS A 131 -7.36 -3.05 -6.91
CA LYS A 131 -6.51 -2.47 -7.95
C LYS A 131 -5.81 -1.19 -7.51
N GLU A 132 -5.31 -1.20 -6.28
CA GLU A 132 -4.55 -0.12 -5.64
C GLU A 132 -3.06 -0.47 -5.50
#